data_AF-A0A944PES8-F1
#
_entry.id   AF-A0A944PES8-F1
#
_cell.length_a   1.000
_cell.length_b   1.000
_cell.length_c   1.000
_cell.angle_alpha   90.00
_cell.angle_beta   90.00
_cell.angle_gamma   90.00
#
_symmetry.space_group_name_H-M   'P 1'
#
loop_
_entity.id
_entity.type
_entity.pdbx_description
1 polymer ?
#
loop_
_entity_poly.entity_id
_entity_poly.type
_entity_poly.pdbx_seq_one_letter_code
_entity_poly.pdbx_strand_id
1 'polypeptide(L)'
;MYAIACSVRAPVHVQDFVRLAERDYGRNLGRSTANAVLSPDRRFCWAGSGLYALYRHGPLPGPRSLEEASRLVLVAADRPLTIGAMDYCLKQLGYRYNVGSLQNAIRRSAAINWQRDGQWAHARGDEVERELRRQIPIVPDKQQDAWTVMRDALARRIRELIAQRTERLRDLGNLNRFGLDWNEN
;
A
#
# COMPACT_ATOMS: atom_id res chain seq x y z
N MET A 1 17.64 0.79 -19.58
CA MET A 1 16.93 0.62 -18.28
C MET A 1 15.42 0.56 -18.43
N TYR A 2 14.79 1.42 -19.24
CA TYR A 2 13.33 1.40 -19.48
C TYR A 2 12.76 0.09 -20.07
N ALA A 3 13.55 -0.75 -20.74
CA ALA A 3 13.10 -2.03 -21.30
C ALA A 3 12.81 -3.12 -20.23
N ILE A 4 13.51 -3.07 -19.08
CA ILE A 4 13.27 -3.98 -17.94
C ILE A 4 11.91 -3.62 -17.28
N ALA A 5 11.56 -2.33 -17.26
CA ALA A 5 10.27 -1.80 -16.81
C ALA A 5 9.07 -2.41 -17.51
N CYS A 6 9.21 -2.62 -18.81
CA CYS A 6 8.11 -3.05 -19.67
C CYS A 6 7.97 -4.58 -19.71
N SER A 7 9.02 -5.32 -19.38
CA SER A 7 9.10 -6.78 -19.54
C SER A 7 8.75 -7.58 -18.29
N VAL A 8 8.76 -6.97 -17.10
CA VAL A 8 8.38 -7.65 -15.86
C VAL A 8 6.86 -7.88 -15.81
N ARG A 9 6.44 -9.13 -15.58
CA ARG A 9 5.02 -9.55 -15.54
C ARG A 9 4.33 -9.28 -14.19
N ALA A 10 5.09 -8.91 -13.16
CA ALA A 10 4.63 -8.68 -11.80
C ALA A 10 5.48 -7.60 -11.11
N PRO A 11 5.06 -7.04 -9.97
CA PRO A 11 5.91 -6.15 -9.18
C PRO A 11 7.20 -6.86 -8.74
N VAL A 12 8.34 -6.16 -8.82
CA VAL A 12 9.66 -6.73 -8.54
C VAL A 12 10.35 -5.92 -7.47
N HIS A 13 11.10 -6.53 -6.56
CA HIS A 13 11.88 -5.75 -5.60
C HIS A 13 13.04 -5.02 -6.31
N VAL A 14 13.41 -3.81 -5.90
CA VAL A 14 14.49 -3.02 -6.53
C VAL A 14 15.82 -3.76 -6.53
N GLN A 15 16.02 -4.65 -5.56
CA GLN A 15 17.21 -5.49 -5.49
C GLN A 15 17.24 -6.55 -6.60
N ASP A 16 16.08 -7.10 -6.96
CA ASP A 16 15.97 -8.02 -8.09
C ASP A 16 16.04 -7.27 -9.41
N PHE A 17 15.57 -6.01 -9.46
CA PHE A 17 15.82 -5.13 -10.61
C PHE A 17 17.30 -4.86 -10.83
N VAL A 18 18.06 -4.57 -9.76
CA VAL A 18 19.52 -4.40 -9.84
C VAL A 18 20.20 -5.68 -10.34
N ARG A 19 19.83 -6.84 -9.78
CA ARG A 19 20.34 -8.14 -10.24
C ARG A 19 20.05 -8.41 -11.71
N LEU A 20 18.83 -8.10 -12.18
CA LEU A 20 18.45 -8.26 -13.58
C LEU A 20 19.22 -7.30 -14.49
N ALA A 21 19.44 -6.06 -14.07
CA ALA A 21 20.24 -5.09 -14.82
C ALA A 21 21.72 -5.50 -14.94
N GLU A 22 22.28 -6.10 -13.89
CA GLU A 22 23.63 -6.65 -13.90
C GLU A 22 23.71 -7.89 -14.79
N ARG A 23 22.81 -8.86 -14.61
CA ARG A 23 22.81 -10.13 -15.33
C ARG A 23 22.53 -9.99 -16.82
N ASP A 24 21.49 -9.23 -17.19
CA ASP A 24 20.99 -9.20 -18.57
C ASP A 24 21.64 -8.08 -19.40
N TYR A 25 22.29 -7.10 -18.76
CA TYR A 25 22.85 -5.91 -19.44
C TYR A 25 24.28 -5.55 -19.01
N GLY A 26 24.91 -6.32 -18.12
CA GLY A 26 26.28 -6.08 -17.66
C GLY A 26 26.47 -4.76 -16.90
N ARG A 27 25.40 -4.19 -16.33
CA ARG A 27 25.44 -2.89 -15.63
C ARG A 27 25.50 -3.11 -14.13
N ASN A 28 26.64 -2.82 -13.51
CA ASN A 28 26.77 -2.77 -12.07
C ASN A 28 26.12 -1.49 -11.53
N LEU A 29 24.98 -1.62 -10.84
CA LEU A 29 24.19 -0.51 -10.29
C LEU A 29 24.05 -0.66 -8.78
N GLY A 30 24.47 0.35 -8.02
CA GLY A 30 24.14 0.43 -6.60
C GLY A 30 22.63 0.65 -6.40
N ARG A 31 22.09 0.17 -5.26
CA ARG A 31 20.64 0.33 -4.92
C ARG A 31 20.20 1.81 -4.88
N SER A 32 21.06 2.69 -4.40
CA SER A 32 20.83 4.15 -4.38
C SER A 32 20.70 4.71 -5.80
N THR A 33 21.60 4.33 -6.70
CA THR A 33 21.58 4.70 -8.12
C THR A 33 20.34 4.13 -8.83
N ALA A 34 19.98 2.87 -8.56
CA ALA A 34 18.76 2.29 -9.10
C ALA A 34 17.51 3.05 -8.63
N ASN A 35 17.40 3.36 -7.34
CA ASN A 35 16.30 4.20 -6.84
C ASN A 35 16.28 5.58 -7.50
N ALA A 36 17.43 6.24 -7.67
CA ALA A 36 17.52 7.56 -8.28
C ALA A 36 17.09 7.54 -9.77
N VAL A 37 17.54 6.54 -10.53
CA VAL A 37 17.22 6.40 -11.96
C VAL A 37 15.77 5.99 -12.18
N LEU A 38 15.20 5.19 -11.28
CA LEU A 38 13.81 4.75 -11.38
C LEU A 38 12.81 5.77 -10.80
N SER A 39 13.24 6.62 -9.89
CA SER A 39 12.42 7.66 -9.24
C SER A 39 11.57 8.52 -10.19
N PRO A 40 12.11 9.07 -11.29
CA PRO A 40 11.31 9.88 -12.21
C PRO A 40 10.32 9.04 -13.04
N ASP A 41 10.47 7.72 -13.12
CA ASP A 41 9.51 6.86 -13.81
C ASP A 41 8.20 6.80 -13.02
N ARG A 42 7.09 7.19 -13.67
CA ARG A 42 5.75 7.12 -13.10
C ARG A 42 5.38 5.73 -12.58
N ARG A 43 6.01 4.68 -13.14
CA ARG A 43 5.79 3.28 -12.76
C ARG A 43 6.54 2.84 -11.50
N PHE A 44 7.41 3.70 -10.97
CA PHE A 44 8.15 3.43 -9.74
C PHE A 44 7.33 3.84 -8.51
N CYS A 45 7.00 2.87 -7.65
CA CYS A 45 6.30 3.11 -6.39
C CYS A 45 7.28 3.06 -5.22
N TRP A 46 7.25 4.10 -4.38
CA TRP A 46 8.13 4.32 -3.23
C TRP A 46 7.62 3.66 -1.95
N ALA A 47 7.00 2.49 -2.03
CA ALA A 47 6.55 1.78 -0.84
C ALA A 47 7.74 1.18 -0.07
N GLY A 48 8.44 2.00 0.71
CA GLY A 48 9.38 1.73 1.81
C GLY A 48 10.52 0.72 1.65
N SER A 49 10.63 0.01 0.53
CA SER A 49 11.79 -0.84 0.18
C SER A 49 12.10 -0.89 -1.32
N GLY A 50 11.40 -0.09 -2.14
CA GLY A 50 11.59 0.00 -3.59
C GLY A 50 10.95 -1.17 -4.31
N LEU A 51 9.64 -1.33 -4.23
CA LEU A 51 8.92 -2.27 -5.10
C LEU A 51 8.70 -1.62 -6.47
N TYR A 52 9.41 -2.14 -7.46
CA TYR A 52 9.34 -1.78 -8.85
C TYR A 52 8.01 -2.23 -9.48
N ALA A 53 7.43 -1.40 -10.34
CA ALA A 53 6.21 -1.67 -11.12
C ALA A 53 4.90 -1.91 -10.35
N LEU A 54 4.83 -1.65 -9.03
CA LEU A 54 3.57 -1.62 -8.27
C LEU A 54 2.54 -0.64 -8.86
N TYR A 55 2.99 0.49 -9.39
CA TYR A 55 2.09 1.45 -10.06
C TYR A 55 1.31 0.82 -11.22
N ARG A 56 1.89 -0.18 -11.90
CA ARG A 56 1.28 -0.85 -13.07
C ARG A 56 0.66 -2.20 -12.72
N HIS A 57 1.26 -2.94 -11.79
CA HIS A 57 0.93 -4.34 -11.51
C HIS A 57 0.57 -4.61 -10.04
N GLY A 58 0.55 -3.57 -9.20
CA GLY A 58 0.07 -3.69 -7.84
C GLY A 58 -1.43 -3.95 -7.82
N PRO A 59 -1.96 -4.51 -6.72
CA PRO A 59 -3.40 -4.66 -6.55
C PRO A 59 -4.13 -3.31 -6.47
N LEU A 60 -3.38 -2.23 -6.24
CA LEU A 60 -3.78 -0.84 -6.48
C LEU A 60 -2.80 -0.24 -7.49
N PRO A 61 -3.09 -0.28 -8.80
CA PRO A 61 -2.31 0.48 -9.76
C PRO A 61 -2.54 1.99 -9.50
N GLY A 62 -1.54 2.85 -9.70
CA GLY A 62 -1.70 4.30 -9.53
C GLY A 62 -0.96 4.94 -8.33
N PRO A 63 -1.05 4.44 -7.08
CA PRO A 63 -0.27 4.97 -5.96
C PRO A 63 1.24 4.91 -6.20
N ARG A 64 1.90 6.04 -5.99
CA ARG A 64 3.35 6.21 -6.10
C ARG A 64 4.04 6.31 -4.74
N SER A 65 3.29 6.53 -3.67
CA SER A 65 3.82 6.63 -2.30
C SER A 65 3.00 5.81 -1.29
N LEU A 66 3.57 5.58 -0.10
CA LEU A 66 2.83 4.97 1.01
C LEU A 66 1.67 5.86 1.49
N GLU A 67 1.81 7.17 1.34
CA GLU A 67 0.78 8.14 1.69
C GLU A 67 -0.45 7.95 0.80
N GLU A 68 -0.23 7.95 -0.52
CA GLU A 68 -1.30 7.75 -1.52
C GLU A 68 -1.98 6.39 -1.35
N ALA A 69 -1.20 5.33 -1.15
CA ALA A 69 -1.74 4.00 -0.89
C ALA A 69 -2.57 3.96 0.40
N SER A 70 -2.14 4.67 1.45
CA SER A 70 -2.88 4.77 2.71
C SER A 70 -4.21 5.52 2.55
N ARG A 71 -4.24 6.57 1.72
CA ARG A 71 -5.47 7.31 1.40
C ARG A 71 -6.50 6.41 0.74
N LEU A 72 -6.09 5.61 -0.24
CA LEU A 72 -6.99 4.64 -0.88
C LEU A 72 -7.53 3.61 0.10
N VAL A 73 -6.69 3.10 1.00
CA VAL A 73 -7.12 2.15 2.03
C VAL A 73 -8.14 2.79 2.98
N LEU A 74 -7.91 4.04 3.42
CA LEU A 74 -8.83 4.76 4.30
C LEU A 74 -10.17 5.07 3.63
N VAL A 75 -10.14 5.50 2.37
CA VAL A 75 -11.35 5.75 1.56
C VAL A 75 -12.13 4.45 1.37
N ALA A 76 -11.45 3.35 1.00
CA ALA A 76 -12.07 2.06 0.80
C ALA A 76 -12.58 1.40 2.08
N ALA A 77 -11.95 1.66 3.22
CA ALA A 77 -12.40 1.17 4.52
C ALA A 77 -13.70 1.85 4.98
N ASP A 78 -13.95 3.07 4.49
CA ASP A 78 -15.07 3.93 4.89
C ASP A 78 -15.19 4.11 6.42
N ARG A 79 -14.06 4.07 7.12
CA ARG A 79 -13.94 4.29 8.56
C ARG A 79 -12.51 4.68 8.94
N PRO A 80 -12.31 5.40 10.07
CA PRO A 80 -10.98 5.61 10.61
C PRO A 80 -10.28 4.28 10.90
N LEU A 81 -8.95 4.24 10.75
CA LEU A 81 -8.13 3.05 10.98
C LEU A 81 -6.91 3.38 11.83
N THR A 82 -6.48 2.42 12.66
CA THR A 82 -5.18 2.49 13.33
C THR A 82 -4.04 2.25 12.34
N ILE A 83 -2.83 2.71 12.69
CA ILE A 83 -1.61 2.39 11.91
C ILE A 83 -1.47 0.88 11.70
N GLY A 84 -1.73 0.08 12.74
CA GLY A 84 -1.63 -1.38 12.65
C GLY A 84 -2.66 -2.03 11.73
N ALA A 85 -3.86 -1.45 11.58
CA ALA A 85 -4.86 -1.93 10.64
C ALA A 85 -4.48 -1.56 9.19
N MET A 86 -4.01 -0.33 8.97
CA MET A 86 -3.50 0.09 7.65
C MET A 86 -2.27 -0.74 7.25
N ASP A 87 -1.34 -0.96 8.18
CA ASP A 87 -0.13 -1.75 7.93
C ASP A 87 -0.47 -3.18 7.49
N TYR A 88 -1.41 -3.82 8.20
CA TYR A 88 -1.89 -5.13 7.85
C TYR A 88 -2.50 -5.15 6.44
N CYS A 89 -3.41 -4.22 6.14
CA CYS A 89 -4.08 -4.18 4.85
C CYS A 89 -3.10 -4.01 3.70
N LEU A 90 -2.20 -3.02 3.78
CA LEU A 90 -1.19 -2.77 2.74
C LEU A 90 -0.25 -3.97 2.55
N LYS A 91 0.20 -4.63 3.63
CA LYS A 91 1.04 -5.84 3.52
C LYS A 91 0.33 -7.02 2.87
N GLN A 92 -0.98 -7.19 3.15
CA GLN A 92 -1.83 -8.21 2.52
C GLN A 92 -2.14 -7.87 1.05
N LEU A 93 -2.16 -6.58 0.71
CA LEU A 93 -2.13 -6.08 -0.67
C LEU A 93 -0.71 -6.14 -1.28
N GLY A 94 0.24 -6.87 -0.69
CA GLY A 94 1.55 -7.10 -1.28
C GLY A 94 2.56 -5.96 -1.16
N TYR A 95 2.22 -4.85 -0.49
CA TYR A 95 3.19 -3.81 -0.19
C TYR A 95 4.25 -4.32 0.80
N ARG A 96 5.49 -3.83 0.68
CA ARG A 96 6.64 -4.23 1.51
C ARG A 96 7.41 -3.01 1.98
N TYR A 97 7.35 -2.73 3.27
CA TYR A 97 7.99 -1.59 3.91
C TYR A 97 8.12 -1.85 5.42
N ASN A 98 8.89 -1.03 6.13
CA ASN A 98 8.91 -1.03 7.60
C ASN A 98 7.81 -0.10 8.15
N VAL A 99 7.21 -0.47 9.29
CA VAL A 99 6.07 0.27 9.86
C VAL A 99 6.40 1.74 10.17
N GLY A 100 7.66 2.07 10.49
CA GLY A 100 8.11 3.44 10.70
C GLY A 100 7.97 4.31 9.44
N SER A 101 8.24 3.76 8.25
CA SER A 101 8.02 4.44 6.98
C SER A 101 6.55 4.75 6.74
N LEU A 102 5.64 3.83 7.09
CA LEU A 102 4.20 4.07 7.01
C LEU A 102 3.76 5.17 7.97
N GLN A 103 4.22 5.12 9.23
CA GLN A 103 3.93 6.15 10.23
C GLN A 103 4.39 7.53 9.76
N ASN A 104 5.62 7.62 9.22
CA ASN A 104 6.16 8.87 8.69
C ASN A 104 5.38 9.38 7.48
N ALA A 105 4.96 8.50 6.58
CA ALA A 105 4.16 8.88 5.41
C ALA A 105 2.80 9.44 5.82
N ILE A 106 2.10 8.78 6.74
CA ILE A 106 0.79 9.21 7.24
C ILE A 106 0.89 10.53 8.01
N ARG A 107 1.88 10.66 8.91
CA ARG A 107 2.06 11.89 9.70
C ARG A 107 2.36 13.14 8.87
N ARG A 108 2.97 12.98 7.70
CA ARG A 108 3.30 14.09 6.79
C ARG A 108 2.18 14.39 5.78
N SER A 109 1.12 13.58 5.75
CA SER A 109 0.00 13.79 4.85
C SER A 109 -0.79 15.03 5.26
N ALA A 110 -1.10 15.88 4.28
CA ALA A 110 -2.07 16.96 4.47
C ALA A 110 -3.53 16.49 4.36
N ALA A 111 -3.77 15.27 3.88
CA ALA A 111 -5.09 14.72 3.60
C ALA A 111 -5.55 13.66 4.62
N ILE A 112 -4.62 13.10 5.41
CA ILE A 112 -4.90 12.11 6.45
C ILE A 112 -4.81 12.79 7.83
N ASN A 113 -5.90 12.75 8.58
CA ASN A 113 -6.06 13.45 9.85
C ASN A 113 -6.06 12.46 11.02
N TRP A 114 -5.28 12.77 12.06
CA TRP A 114 -5.30 12.04 13.32
C TRP A 114 -6.61 12.26 14.08
N GLN A 115 -7.13 11.19 14.69
CA GLN A 115 -8.32 11.17 15.52
C GLN A 115 -7.93 10.91 16.98
N ARG A 116 -8.75 11.40 17.93
CA ARG A 116 -8.43 11.38 19.38
C ARG A 116 -8.13 10.00 19.98
N ASP A 117 -8.54 8.92 19.31
CA ASP A 117 -8.43 7.53 19.73
C ASP A 117 -7.23 6.79 19.10
N GLY A 118 -6.29 7.52 18.50
CA GLY A 118 -5.14 6.91 17.83
C GLY A 118 -5.45 6.34 16.44
N GLN A 119 -6.66 6.58 15.94
CA GLN A 119 -7.05 6.27 14.57
C GLN A 119 -6.72 7.43 13.63
N TRP A 120 -6.69 7.13 12.35
CA TRP A 120 -6.45 8.08 11.27
C TRP A 120 -7.61 8.01 10.30
N ALA A 121 -8.03 9.15 9.79
CA ALA A 121 -9.13 9.27 8.85
C ALA A 121 -8.73 10.09 7.63
N HIS A 122 -9.37 9.80 6.51
CA HIS A 122 -9.34 10.66 5.33
C HIS A 122 -10.72 11.29 5.16
N ALA A 123 -10.77 12.52 4.66
CA ALA A 123 -12.03 13.17 4.32
C ALA A 123 -12.84 12.33 3.31
N ARG A 124 -14.16 12.56 3.26
CA ARG A 124 -15.09 11.79 2.42
C ARG A 124 -15.98 12.71 1.58
N GLY A 125 -16.66 12.11 0.60
CA GLY A 125 -17.60 12.77 -0.30
C GLY A 125 -17.06 12.91 -1.72
N ASP A 126 -17.96 13.24 -2.65
CA ASP A 126 -17.69 13.23 -4.09
C ASP A 126 -16.56 14.17 -4.50
N GLU A 127 -16.40 15.31 -3.83
CA GLU A 127 -15.30 16.24 -4.08
C GLU A 127 -13.95 15.63 -3.71
N VAL A 128 -13.89 14.96 -2.56
CA VAL A 128 -12.67 14.30 -2.09
C VAL A 128 -12.31 13.13 -2.99
N GLU A 129 -13.30 12.37 -3.47
CA GLU A 129 -13.08 11.28 -4.41
C GLU A 129 -12.60 11.78 -5.79
N ARG A 130 -13.17 12.89 -6.28
CA ARG A 130 -12.68 13.55 -7.50
C ARG A 130 -11.23 14.01 -7.37
N GLU A 131 -10.88 14.65 -6.25
CA GLU A 131 -9.51 15.11 -6.01
C GLU A 131 -8.53 13.93 -5.84
N LEU A 132 -8.95 12.87 -5.15
CA LEU A 132 -8.16 11.63 -5.01
C LEU A 132 -7.85 11.01 -6.37
N ARG A 133 -8.83 10.96 -7.29
CA ARG A 133 -8.63 10.45 -8.66
C ARG A 133 -7.67 11.30 -9.47
N ARG A 134 -7.73 12.62 -9.32
CA ARG A 134 -6.77 13.54 -9.97
C ARG A 134 -5.34 13.33 -9.49
N GLN A 135 -5.17 13.10 -8.19
CA GLN A 135 -3.87 12.95 -7.57
C GLN A 135 -3.28 11.54 -7.73
N ILE A 136 -4.14 10.52 -7.72
CA ILE A 136 -3.76 9.11 -7.85
C ILE A 136 -4.42 8.55 -9.11
N PRO A 137 -3.76 8.63 -10.27
CA PRO A 137 -4.33 8.20 -11.54
C PRO A 137 -4.29 6.66 -11.67
N ILE A 138 -5.11 5.98 -10.88
CA ILE A 138 -5.35 4.52 -10.96
C ILE A 138 -5.98 4.19 -12.31
N VAL A 139 -6.87 5.07 -12.80
CA VAL A 139 -7.69 4.88 -14.00
C VAL A 139 -7.62 6.11 -14.88
N PRO A 140 -7.50 5.98 -16.20
CA PRO A 140 -7.66 7.11 -17.11
C PRO A 140 -9.02 7.79 -16.92
N ASP A 141 -9.06 9.13 -16.97
CA ASP A 141 -10.28 9.91 -16.70
C ASP A 141 -11.52 9.49 -17.51
N LYS A 142 -11.28 8.97 -18.72
CA LYS A 142 -12.33 8.50 -19.66
C LYS A 142 -12.98 7.17 -19.26
N GLN A 143 -12.48 6.46 -18.25
CA GLN A 143 -12.98 5.15 -17.83
C GLN A 143 -13.58 5.22 -16.41
N GLN A 144 -14.54 6.12 -16.19
CA GLN A 144 -15.13 6.34 -14.86
C GLN A 144 -15.73 5.06 -14.25
N ASP A 145 -16.36 4.20 -15.06
CA ASP A 145 -16.95 2.95 -14.58
C ASP A 145 -15.89 1.96 -14.05
N ALA A 146 -14.70 1.94 -14.66
CA ALA A 146 -13.61 1.09 -14.21
C ALA A 146 -13.08 1.52 -12.83
N TRP A 147 -13.12 2.82 -12.52
CA TRP A 147 -12.80 3.33 -11.19
C TRP A 147 -13.79 2.80 -10.15
N THR A 148 -15.09 2.92 -10.40
CA THR A 148 -16.13 2.45 -9.48
C THR A 148 -15.97 0.95 -9.18
N VAL A 149 -15.78 0.14 -10.23
CA VAL A 149 -15.57 -1.31 -10.09
C VAL A 149 -14.34 -1.64 -9.23
N MET A 150 -13.21 -0.97 -9.46
CA MET A 150 -12.00 -1.21 -8.66
C MET A 150 -12.12 -0.69 -7.24
N ARG A 151 -12.73 0.47 -7.04
CA ARG A 151 -13.01 1.02 -5.70
C ARG A 151 -13.87 0.05 -4.90
N ASP A 152 -14.94 -0.47 -5.49
CA ASP A 152 -15.85 -1.38 -4.81
C ASP A 152 -15.20 -2.74 -4.52
N ALA A 153 -14.37 -3.24 -5.45
CA ALA A 153 -13.55 -4.43 -5.22
C ALA A 153 -12.53 -4.20 -4.08
N LEU A 154 -11.87 -3.04 -4.04
CA LEU A 154 -10.96 -2.66 -2.98
C LEU A 154 -11.70 -2.54 -1.64
N ALA A 155 -12.84 -1.86 -1.60
CA ALA A 155 -13.65 -1.70 -0.39
C ALA A 155 -14.09 -3.06 0.18
N ARG A 156 -14.52 -3.99 -0.68
CA ARG A 156 -14.82 -5.37 -0.29
C ARG A 156 -13.58 -6.04 0.31
N ARG A 157 -12.44 -5.97 -0.39
CA ARG A 157 -11.20 -6.60 0.06
C ARG A 157 -10.69 -6.04 1.39
N ILE A 158 -10.73 -4.72 1.57
CA ILE A 158 -10.32 -4.06 2.83
C ILE A 158 -11.22 -4.47 3.98
N ARG A 159 -12.55 -4.57 3.76
CA ARG A 159 -13.48 -5.05 4.80
C ARG A 159 -13.14 -6.48 5.24
N GLU A 160 -12.88 -7.39 4.29
CA GLU A 160 -12.44 -8.75 4.59
C GLU A 160 -11.14 -8.77 5.39
N LEU A 161 -10.13 -8.02 4.96
CA LEU A 161 -8.82 -7.98 5.62
C LEU A 161 -8.91 -7.42 7.05
N ILE A 162 -9.74 -6.40 7.27
CA ILE A 162 -9.95 -5.88 8.63
C ILE A 162 -10.68 -6.92 9.49
N ALA A 163 -11.70 -7.60 8.96
CA ALA A 163 -12.40 -8.65 9.69
C ALA A 163 -11.43 -9.78 10.11
N GLN A 164 -10.62 -10.27 9.17
CA GLN A 164 -9.57 -11.28 9.43
C GLN A 164 -8.56 -10.81 10.49
N ARG A 165 -8.15 -9.54 10.44
CA ARG A 165 -7.25 -8.97 11.45
C ARG A 165 -7.90 -8.95 12.82
N THR A 166 -9.16 -8.53 12.89
CA THR A 166 -9.91 -8.45 14.15
C THR A 166 -10.09 -9.83 14.77
N GLU A 167 -10.43 -10.83 13.96
CA GLU A 167 -10.51 -12.24 14.40
C GLU A 167 -9.17 -12.74 14.93
N ARG A 168 -8.08 -12.56 14.17
CA ARG A 168 -6.72 -12.93 14.62
C ARG A 168 -6.31 -12.29 15.93
N LEU A 169 -6.67 -11.02 16.15
CA LEU A 169 -6.36 -10.32 17.40
C LEU A 169 -7.20 -10.83 18.56
N ARG A 170 -8.47 -11.20 18.33
CA ARG A 170 -9.30 -11.88 19.34
C ARG A 170 -8.70 -13.22 19.70
N ASP A 171 -8.28 -14.01 18.71
CA ASP A 171 -7.62 -15.29 18.97
C ASP A 171 -6.33 -15.13 19.75
N LEU A 172 -5.52 -14.10 19.44
CA LEU A 172 -4.29 -13.80 20.18
C LEU A 172 -4.55 -13.33 21.62
N GLY A 173 -5.65 -12.61 21.85
CA GLY A 173 -6.08 -12.18 23.18
C GLY A 173 -6.83 -13.26 23.95
N ASN A 174 -7.11 -14.42 23.34
CA ASN A 174 -7.79 -15.52 24.00
C ASN A 174 -6.79 -16.27 24.88
N LEU A 175 -6.95 -16.18 26.20
CA LEU A 175 -6.03 -16.71 27.22
C LEU A 175 -5.74 -18.22 27.04
N ASN A 176 -6.68 -18.97 26.47
CA ASN A 176 -6.57 -20.41 26.27
C ASN A 176 -5.72 -20.83 25.05
N ARG A 177 -5.14 -19.87 24.30
CA ARG A 177 -4.41 -20.15 23.05
C ARG A 177 -3.13 -20.97 23.22
N PHE A 178 -2.52 -20.93 24.40
CA PHE A 178 -1.30 -21.70 24.69
C PHE A 178 -1.57 -22.97 25.51
N GLY A 179 -2.84 -23.36 25.70
CA GLY A 179 -3.19 -24.48 26.58
C GLY A 179 -2.86 -24.22 28.06
N LEU A 180 -2.62 -22.95 28.42
CA LEU A 180 -2.42 -22.51 29.79
C LEU A 180 -3.75 -21.93 30.28
N ASP A 181 -4.50 -22.74 31.02
CA ASP A 181 -5.64 -22.25 31.77
C ASP A 181 -5.07 -21.44 32.94
N TRP A 182 -5.10 -20.11 32.84
CA TRP A 182 -4.63 -19.22 33.91
C TRP A 182 -5.61 -19.17 35.11
N ASN A 183 -6.53 -20.14 35.20
CA ASN A 183 -7.47 -20.34 36.30
C ASN A 183 -6.98 -21.44 37.27
N GLU A 184 -5.69 -21.47 37.59
CA GLU A 184 -5.20 -22.18 38.77
C GLU A 184 -4.74 -21.17 39.84
N ASN A 185 -5.65 -20.95 40.79
CA ASN A 185 -5.55 -20.27 42.10
C ASN A 185 -5.30 -18.76 42.15
#